data_AF-A0AA88XWW1-F1
#
_entry.id   AF-A0AA88XWW1-F1
#
_cell.length_a   1.000
_cell.length_b   1.000
_cell.length_c   1.000
_cell.angle_alpha   90.00
_cell.angle_beta   90.00
_cell.angle_gamma   90.00
#
_symmetry.space_group_name_H-M   'P 1'
#
loop_
_entity.id
_entity.type
_entity.pdbx_description
1 polymer ?
#
loop_
_entity_poly.entity_id
_entity_poly.type
_entity_poly.pdbx_seq_one_letter_code
_entity_poly.pdbx_strand_id
1 'polypeptide(L)'
;MAFIDSVYALLLQKATVIHEIMHAIGMQHEHQRTDRDKYIEMLWDNIRQGKQNENMKLEKTKDTNPYDIESLLQYGLFSFKKTRGYTMRARDKNLEFLPDTANGLTFYDVMDITSGYQCTKNCKTKPNCIHGGFVGHRCKCMCPSGTKGATCQHIDSDCGKIIHLKSGESEVITSPNYPNTYGVDKECVWLVKNVDGTKIHLDFEDLHLPKNPGNNRCHHWLEVRYNLIGQTGPKRCGSITSTASAASLISNDNLMMLKLNSRFAKDKAPAKGFKVKVTAEGQGKVNYLLPVGVHIVYSKCKRQQLLQLDS
;
A
#
# COMPACT_ATOMS: atom_id res chain seq x y z
N MET A 1 -29.61 16.48 -15.99
CA MET A 1 -28.48 15.70 -15.43
C MET A 1 -27.38 15.55 -16.48
N ALA A 2 -26.69 16.65 -16.84
CA ALA A 2 -25.66 16.63 -17.90
C ALA A 2 -24.29 17.19 -17.45
N PHE A 3 -24.13 17.48 -16.15
CA PHE A 3 -22.91 18.04 -15.58
C PHE A 3 -21.94 17.00 -14.99
N ILE A 4 -22.39 15.76 -14.79
CA ILE A 4 -21.56 14.68 -14.22
C ILE A 4 -20.73 13.99 -15.32
N ASP A 5 -21.23 13.89 -16.55
CA ASP A 5 -20.52 13.21 -17.64
C ASP A 5 -19.30 13.98 -18.17
N SER A 6 -19.28 15.32 -18.14
CA SER A 6 -18.13 16.08 -18.65
C SER A 6 -16.91 15.99 -17.72
N VAL A 7 -17.13 15.99 -16.41
CA VAL A 7 -16.05 15.90 -15.41
C VAL A 7 -15.44 14.50 -15.42
N TYR A 8 -16.25 13.44 -15.54
CA TYR A 8 -15.76 12.07 -15.68
C TYR A 8 -14.97 11.86 -16.98
N ALA A 9 -15.43 12.41 -18.11
CA ALA A 9 -14.70 12.35 -19.37
C ALA A 9 -13.36 13.13 -19.32
N LEU A 10 -13.33 14.30 -18.66
CA LEU A 10 -12.10 15.08 -18.45
C LEU A 10 -11.09 14.41 -17.52
N LEU A 11 -11.56 13.72 -16.47
CA LEU A 11 -10.68 12.98 -15.54
C LEU A 11 -10.02 11.78 -16.23
N LEU A 12 -10.76 11.04 -17.06
CA LEU A 12 -10.20 9.98 -17.90
C LEU A 12 -9.15 10.53 -18.87
N GLN A 13 -9.41 11.68 -19.51
CA GLN A 13 -8.42 12.33 -20.39
C GLN A 13 -7.15 12.72 -19.65
N LYS A 14 -7.25 13.26 -18.42
CA LYS A 14 -6.07 13.63 -17.63
C LYS A 14 -5.21 12.40 -17.29
N ALA A 15 -5.84 11.34 -16.77
CA ALA A 15 -5.13 10.12 -16.40
C ALA A 15 -4.43 9.50 -17.62
N THR A 16 -5.12 9.43 -18.77
CA THR A 16 -4.53 8.97 -20.03
C THR A 16 -3.37 9.84 -20.50
N VAL A 17 -3.50 11.17 -20.47
CA VAL A 17 -2.39 12.06 -20.86
C VAL A 17 -1.16 11.84 -19.98
N ILE A 18 -1.35 11.70 -18.66
CA ILE A 18 -0.23 11.42 -17.75
C ILE A 18 0.38 10.04 -18.02
N HIS A 19 -0.45 9.03 -18.28
CA HIS A 19 -0.01 7.67 -18.64
C HIS A 19 0.88 7.68 -19.89
N GLU A 20 0.46 8.35 -20.96
CA GLU A 20 1.26 8.46 -22.20
C GLU A 20 2.54 9.27 -21.98
N ILE A 21 2.51 10.30 -21.13
CA ILE A 21 3.73 11.02 -20.73
C ILE A 21 4.69 10.10 -19.98
N MET A 22 4.18 9.23 -19.10
CA MET A 22 5.03 8.26 -18.39
C MET A 22 5.74 7.32 -19.37
N HIS A 23 5.05 6.83 -20.41
CA HIS A 23 5.70 6.09 -21.50
C HIS A 23 6.74 6.93 -22.25
N ALA A 24 6.42 8.19 -22.56
CA ALA A 24 7.36 9.08 -23.24
C ALA A 24 8.66 9.31 -22.44
N ILE A 25 8.59 9.28 -21.11
CA ILE A 25 9.77 9.34 -20.22
C ILE A 25 10.36 7.95 -19.89
N GLY A 26 9.98 6.91 -20.65
CA GLY A 26 10.62 5.59 -20.60
C GLY A 26 10.11 4.65 -19.50
N MET A 27 8.96 4.95 -18.88
CA MET A 27 8.29 4.02 -17.97
C MET A 27 7.54 2.95 -18.76
N GLN A 28 7.55 1.71 -18.26
CA GLN A 28 6.79 0.58 -18.80
C GLN A 28 5.57 0.31 -17.94
N HIS A 29 4.60 -0.46 -18.45
CA HIS A 29 3.45 -0.86 -17.64
C HIS A 29 3.90 -1.61 -16.39
N GLU A 30 3.22 -1.37 -15.27
CA GLU A 30 3.55 -2.00 -13.98
C GLU A 30 3.43 -3.54 -14.09
N HIS A 31 2.43 -4.02 -14.83
CA HIS A 31 2.26 -5.45 -15.09
C HIS A 31 3.31 -6.04 -16.05
N GLN A 32 4.22 -5.25 -16.60
CA GLN A 32 5.32 -5.76 -17.42
C GLN A 32 6.61 -5.92 -16.59
N ARG A 33 6.61 -5.56 -15.31
CA ARG A 33 7.76 -5.74 -14.43
C ARG A 33 8.17 -7.20 -14.29
N THR A 34 9.48 -7.45 -14.17
CA THR A 34 10.03 -8.80 -14.06
C THR A 34 9.60 -9.53 -12.79
N ASP A 35 9.21 -8.80 -11.75
CA ASP A 35 8.73 -9.32 -10.47
C ASP A 35 7.20 -9.42 -10.33
N ARG A 36 6.43 -9.05 -11.37
CA ARG A 36 4.95 -8.97 -11.31
C ARG A 36 4.28 -10.24 -10.81
N ASP A 37 4.85 -11.40 -11.13
CA ASP A 37 4.20 -12.70 -10.88
C ASP A 37 4.17 -13.03 -9.37
N LYS A 38 4.81 -12.21 -8.51
CA LYS A 38 4.65 -12.23 -7.05
C LYS A 38 3.36 -11.54 -6.57
N TYR A 39 2.79 -10.65 -7.38
CA TYR A 39 1.69 -9.75 -7.01
C TYR A 39 0.42 -10.01 -7.82
N ILE A 40 0.57 -10.37 -9.09
CA ILE A 40 -0.52 -10.73 -10.00
C ILE A 40 -0.32 -12.12 -10.60
N GLU A 41 -1.42 -12.72 -11.03
CA GLU A 41 -1.47 -13.95 -11.80
C GLU A 41 -1.99 -13.63 -13.21
N MET A 42 -1.26 -14.10 -14.22
CA MET A 42 -1.64 -13.96 -15.63
C MET A 42 -2.51 -15.15 -16.07
N LEU A 43 -3.73 -14.89 -16.50
CA LEU A 43 -4.66 -15.90 -17.02
C LEU A 43 -4.51 -16.02 -18.54
N TRP A 44 -3.42 -16.64 -18.98
CA TRP A 44 -3.01 -16.68 -20.39
C TRP A 44 -4.07 -17.22 -21.35
N ASP A 45 -4.88 -18.19 -20.95
CA ASP A 45 -5.93 -18.77 -21.79
C ASP A 45 -7.07 -17.76 -22.09
N ASN A 46 -7.23 -16.74 -21.23
CA ASN A 46 -8.21 -15.69 -21.39
C ASN A 46 -7.70 -14.49 -22.19
N ILE A 47 -6.40 -14.43 -22.50
CA ILE A 47 -5.75 -13.32 -23.20
C ILE A 47 -5.81 -13.55 -24.72
N ARG A 48 -6.16 -12.52 -25.50
CA ARG A 48 -6.06 -12.55 -26.97
C ARG A 48 -4.62 -12.85 -27.36
N GLN A 49 -4.40 -13.85 -28.22
CA GLN A 49 -3.08 -14.35 -28.59
C GLN A 49 -2.28 -14.98 -27.43
N GLY A 50 -2.92 -15.24 -26.27
CA GLY A 50 -2.30 -15.92 -25.13
C GLY A 50 -0.91 -15.40 -24.78
N LYS A 51 0.06 -16.33 -24.66
CA LYS A 51 1.47 -16.02 -24.37
C LYS A 51 2.22 -15.31 -25.51
N GLN A 52 1.65 -15.28 -26.73
CA GLN A 52 2.22 -14.55 -27.86
C GLN A 52 1.84 -13.06 -27.88
N ASN A 53 0.96 -12.61 -26.97
CA ASN A 53 0.58 -11.20 -26.90
C ASN A 53 1.74 -10.34 -26.36
N GLU A 54 2.39 -9.58 -27.24
CA GLU A 54 3.53 -8.71 -26.89
C GLU A 54 3.19 -7.70 -25.79
N ASN A 55 1.98 -7.12 -25.80
CA ASN A 55 1.55 -6.14 -24.79
C ASN A 55 1.42 -6.71 -23.38
N MET A 56 1.43 -8.04 -23.23
CA MET A 56 1.28 -8.73 -21.94
C MET A 56 2.60 -9.36 -21.46
N LYS A 57 3.68 -9.26 -22.25
CA LYS A 57 4.98 -9.83 -21.89
C LYS A 57 5.70 -9.01 -20.82
N LEU A 58 6.65 -9.67 -20.18
CA LEU A 58 7.58 -9.01 -19.29
C LEU A 58 8.52 -8.11 -20.10
N GLU A 59 8.84 -6.95 -19.55
CA GLU A 59 9.83 -6.01 -20.06
C GLU A 59 11.06 -6.01 -19.15
N LYS A 60 12.18 -5.52 -19.67
CA LYS A 60 13.41 -5.38 -18.88
C LYS A 60 13.33 -4.15 -17.98
N THR A 61 12.69 -4.31 -16.83
CA THR A 61 12.53 -3.28 -15.80
C THR A 61 13.62 -3.39 -14.72
N LYS A 62 13.84 -2.31 -13.95
CA LYS A 62 14.81 -2.30 -12.84
C LYS A 62 14.23 -2.75 -11.50
N ASP A 63 12.91 -2.65 -11.33
CA ASP A 63 12.14 -3.09 -10.16
C ASP A 63 12.71 -2.60 -8.82
N THR A 64 13.17 -1.34 -8.77
CA THR A 64 13.88 -0.77 -7.61
C THR A 64 12.95 -0.39 -6.45
N ASN A 65 11.67 -0.13 -6.74
CA ASN A 65 10.68 0.25 -5.75
C ASN A 65 9.57 -0.82 -5.69
N PRO A 66 8.74 -0.82 -4.63
CA PRO A 66 7.69 -1.82 -4.47
C PRO A 66 6.70 -1.84 -5.64
N TYR A 67 6.10 -3.01 -5.91
CA TYR A 67 5.09 -3.17 -6.96
C TYR A 67 3.77 -2.48 -6.56
N ASP A 68 3.32 -1.51 -7.35
CA ASP A 68 2.11 -0.74 -7.08
C ASP A 68 0.92 -1.19 -7.94
N ILE A 69 0.07 -2.07 -7.40
CA ILE A 69 -1.17 -2.53 -8.06
C ILE A 69 -2.12 -1.36 -8.40
N GLU A 70 -2.02 -0.20 -7.75
CA GLU A 70 -2.80 1.00 -8.06
C GLU A 70 -2.14 1.90 -9.11
N SER A 71 -0.88 1.61 -9.52
CA SER A 71 -0.10 2.44 -10.45
C SER A 71 -0.94 2.87 -11.65
N LEU A 72 -0.74 4.11 -12.11
CA LEU A 72 -1.35 4.59 -13.35
C LEU A 72 -0.95 3.76 -14.58
N LEU A 73 0.16 3.03 -14.47
CA LEU A 73 0.69 2.12 -15.50
C LEU A 73 0.30 0.65 -15.27
N GLN A 74 -0.46 0.33 -14.22
CA GLN A 74 -1.05 -1.00 -14.05
C GLN A 74 -2.29 -1.12 -14.95
N TYR A 75 -2.25 -2.05 -15.91
CA TYR A 75 -3.44 -2.38 -16.67
C TYR A 75 -4.56 -2.93 -15.81
N GLY A 76 -5.78 -2.57 -16.20
CA GLY A 76 -7.01 -3.22 -15.79
C GLY A 76 -6.99 -4.73 -15.90
N LEU A 77 -7.66 -5.39 -14.96
CA LEU A 77 -7.69 -6.85 -14.84
C LEU A 77 -8.39 -7.59 -16.00
N PHE A 78 -8.97 -6.84 -16.93
CA PHE A 78 -9.71 -7.34 -18.10
C PHE A 78 -9.03 -7.00 -19.45
N SER A 79 -7.86 -6.34 -19.41
CA SER A 79 -7.15 -5.90 -20.60
C SER A 79 -6.83 -7.07 -21.54
N PHE A 80 -7.05 -6.85 -22.84
CA PHE A 80 -6.84 -7.82 -23.91
C PHE A 80 -7.62 -9.15 -23.78
N LYS A 81 -8.76 -9.18 -23.09
CA LYS A 81 -9.59 -10.40 -22.98
C LYS A 81 -10.08 -10.94 -24.33
N LYS A 82 -10.05 -12.26 -24.49
CA LYS A 82 -10.60 -12.98 -25.64
C LYS A 82 -12.13 -12.94 -25.66
N THR A 83 -12.75 -13.22 -24.52
CA THR A 83 -14.22 -13.26 -24.35
C THR A 83 -14.65 -12.49 -23.09
N ARG A 84 -15.17 -13.20 -22.07
CA ARG A 84 -15.55 -12.66 -20.77
C ARG A 84 -14.63 -13.24 -19.70
N GLY A 85 -14.49 -12.51 -18.60
CA GLY A 85 -13.63 -12.91 -17.49
C GLY A 85 -12.33 -12.14 -17.44
N TYR A 86 -11.59 -12.40 -16.37
CA TYR A 86 -10.33 -11.74 -16.03
C TYR A 86 -9.20 -12.25 -16.92
N THR A 87 -8.28 -11.37 -17.29
CA THR A 87 -6.99 -11.71 -17.91
C THR A 87 -5.85 -11.66 -16.92
N MET A 88 -6.02 -10.89 -15.83
CA MET A 88 -5.12 -10.82 -14.70
C MET A 88 -5.91 -10.89 -13.40
N ARG A 89 -5.28 -11.40 -12.36
CA ARG A 89 -5.83 -11.46 -11.00
C ARG A 89 -4.80 -10.95 -10.01
N ALA A 90 -5.17 -10.10 -9.07
CA ALA A 90 -4.28 -9.84 -7.95
C ALA A 90 -4.18 -11.12 -7.10
N ARG A 91 -2.97 -11.50 -6.68
CA ARG A 91 -2.79 -12.66 -5.79
C ARG A 91 -3.49 -12.44 -4.46
N ASP A 92 -3.48 -11.20 -3.99
CA ASP A 92 -4.35 -10.77 -2.90
C ASP A 92 -5.68 -10.25 -3.45
N LYS A 93 -6.73 -11.05 -3.25
CA LYS A 93 -8.09 -10.73 -3.71
C LYS A 93 -8.65 -9.45 -3.08
N ASN A 94 -8.17 -9.06 -1.90
CA ASN A 94 -8.61 -7.82 -1.27
C ASN A 94 -8.05 -6.58 -2.00
N LEU A 95 -7.12 -6.74 -2.95
CA LEU A 95 -6.50 -5.66 -3.73
C LEU A 95 -6.99 -5.61 -5.19
N GLU A 96 -7.88 -6.51 -5.63
CA GLU A 96 -8.41 -6.52 -7.01
C GLU A 96 -9.20 -5.26 -7.38
N PHE A 97 -9.58 -4.44 -6.40
CA PHE A 97 -10.28 -3.18 -6.63
C PHE A 97 -9.35 -2.03 -7.04
N LEU A 98 -8.03 -2.19 -6.98
CA LEU A 98 -7.05 -1.12 -7.21
C LEU A 98 -6.76 -0.80 -8.68
N PRO A 99 -6.59 -1.79 -9.59
CA PRO A 99 -6.30 -1.48 -11.00
C PRO A 99 -7.38 -0.60 -11.64
N ASP A 100 -6.96 0.28 -12.55
CA ASP A 100 -7.79 1.30 -13.22
C ASP A 100 -8.43 2.36 -12.30
N THR A 101 -8.01 2.50 -11.03
CA THR A 101 -8.58 3.52 -10.12
C THR A 101 -7.76 4.82 -10.02
N ALA A 102 -6.49 4.82 -10.45
CA ALA A 102 -5.64 5.99 -10.41
C ALA A 102 -6.10 7.09 -11.39
N ASN A 103 -6.19 8.33 -10.89
CA ASN A 103 -6.58 9.52 -11.66
C ASN A 103 -5.39 10.47 -11.94
N GLY A 104 -4.17 9.96 -11.81
CA GLY A 104 -2.89 10.66 -11.93
C GLY A 104 -1.78 9.82 -11.29
N LEU A 105 -0.57 10.39 -11.20
CA LEU A 105 0.57 9.68 -10.59
C LEU A 105 0.25 9.26 -9.15
N THR A 106 0.38 7.98 -8.86
CA THR A 106 0.32 7.45 -7.50
C THR A 106 1.58 7.84 -6.71
N PHE A 107 1.56 7.56 -5.40
CA PHE A 107 2.74 7.79 -4.56
C PHE A 107 3.97 7.04 -5.05
N TYR A 108 3.78 5.79 -5.52
CA TYR A 108 4.87 4.94 -5.99
C TYR A 108 5.26 5.24 -7.45
N ASP A 109 4.34 5.69 -8.30
CA ASP A 109 4.69 6.23 -9.63
C ASP A 109 5.69 7.40 -9.49
N VAL A 110 5.45 8.32 -8.55
CA VAL A 110 6.38 9.43 -8.28
C VAL A 110 7.71 8.92 -7.71
N MET A 111 7.68 7.86 -6.90
CA MET A 111 8.88 7.23 -6.35
C MET A 111 9.74 6.61 -7.45
N ASP A 112 9.13 5.92 -8.41
CA ASP A 112 9.80 5.32 -9.57
C ASP A 112 10.41 6.36 -10.50
N ILE A 113 9.68 7.43 -10.82
CA ILE A 113 10.23 8.53 -11.62
C ILE A 113 11.41 9.18 -10.89
N THR A 114 11.26 9.43 -9.58
CA THR A 114 12.29 10.10 -8.76
C THR A 114 13.58 9.28 -8.68
N SER A 115 13.47 7.96 -8.50
CA SER A 115 14.64 7.06 -8.45
C SER A 115 15.22 6.84 -9.85
N GLY A 116 14.38 6.59 -10.86
CA GLY A 116 14.77 6.30 -12.23
C GLY A 116 15.58 7.41 -12.90
N TYR A 117 15.14 8.67 -12.71
CA TYR A 117 15.82 9.86 -13.21
C TYR A 117 16.86 10.44 -12.24
N GLN A 118 17.11 9.77 -11.11
CA GLN A 118 18.05 10.22 -10.08
C GLN A 118 17.77 11.68 -9.65
N CYS A 119 16.50 12.07 -9.50
CA CYS A 119 16.13 13.47 -9.26
C CYS A 119 16.73 14.05 -7.97
N THR A 120 17.18 13.19 -7.06
CA THR A 120 17.81 13.58 -5.79
C THR A 120 19.34 13.65 -5.86
N LYS A 121 19.97 13.38 -7.00
CA LYS A 121 21.43 13.35 -7.15
C LYS A 121 22.10 14.66 -6.71
N ASN A 122 21.48 15.80 -7.03
CA ASN A 122 22.01 17.13 -6.75
C ASN A 122 21.54 17.71 -5.40
N CYS A 123 20.84 16.93 -4.58
CA CYS A 123 20.44 17.39 -3.25
C CYS A 123 21.65 17.53 -2.34
N LYS A 124 21.95 18.76 -1.92
CA LYS A 124 23.03 19.07 -0.96
C LYS A 124 22.85 18.32 0.35
N THR A 125 21.62 18.26 0.83
CA THR A 125 21.20 17.48 1.99
C THR A 125 20.04 16.59 1.59
N LYS A 126 20.10 15.32 2.02
CA LYS A 126 19.02 14.36 1.84
C LYS A 126 18.41 14.08 3.21
N PRO A 127 17.20 14.60 3.51
CA PRO A 127 16.57 14.32 4.80
C PRO A 127 16.31 12.83 4.94
N ASN A 128 16.41 12.31 6.18
CA ASN A 128 16.04 10.94 6.47
C ASN A 128 14.50 10.82 6.53
N CYS A 129 13.88 10.43 5.42
CA CYS A 129 12.44 10.25 5.35
C CYS A 129 12.05 8.93 6.02
N ILE A 130 11.16 8.99 7.01
CA ILE A 130 10.69 7.82 7.75
C ILE A 130 9.24 7.49 7.39
N HIS A 131 8.70 6.40 7.92
CA HIS A 131 7.29 6.01 7.76
C HIS A 131 6.84 5.93 6.29
N GLY A 132 7.66 5.27 5.46
CA GLY A 132 7.39 5.07 4.03
C GLY A 132 7.60 6.30 3.16
N GLY A 133 8.07 7.43 3.72
CA GLY A 133 8.45 8.59 2.94
C GLY A 133 9.76 8.40 2.17
N PHE A 134 9.94 9.17 1.09
CA PHE A 134 11.19 9.20 0.31
C PHE A 134 11.58 10.64 -0.05
N VAL A 135 12.86 10.87 -0.36
CA VAL A 135 13.33 12.21 -0.77
C VAL A 135 12.85 12.48 -2.21
N GLY A 136 12.04 13.51 -2.40
CA GLY A 136 11.54 13.91 -3.72
C GLY A 136 12.49 14.86 -4.47
N HIS A 137 12.13 15.20 -5.71
CA HIS A 137 12.89 16.09 -6.60
C HIS A 137 13.20 17.49 -6.01
N ARG A 138 12.43 17.95 -5.00
CA ARG A 138 12.66 19.22 -4.30
C ARG A 138 13.61 19.11 -3.09
N CYS A 139 14.30 17.98 -2.94
CA CYS A 139 15.17 17.68 -1.80
C CYS A 139 14.45 17.74 -0.44
N LYS A 140 13.15 17.45 -0.45
CA LYS A 140 12.28 17.34 0.74
C LYS A 140 11.62 15.98 0.75
N CYS A 141 11.24 15.48 1.92
CA CYS A 141 10.50 14.24 2.00
C CYS A 141 9.12 14.39 1.36
N MET A 142 8.76 13.42 0.52
CA MET A 142 7.42 13.13 0.08
C MET A 142 6.84 12.09 1.03
N CYS A 143 5.70 12.42 1.66
CA CYS A 143 5.09 11.59 2.69
C CYS A 143 3.87 10.86 2.14
N PRO A 144 3.67 9.58 2.49
CA PRO A 144 2.45 8.88 2.14
C PRO A 144 1.24 9.54 2.83
N SER A 145 0.08 9.51 2.18
CA SER A 145 -1.14 10.15 2.71
C SER A 145 -1.53 9.60 4.08
N GLY A 146 -1.47 10.46 5.10
CA GLY A 146 -1.67 10.09 6.52
C GLY A 146 -0.45 10.42 7.39
N THR A 147 0.68 10.80 6.79
CA THR A 147 1.85 11.34 7.50
C THR A 147 2.27 12.71 6.96
N LYS A 148 2.95 13.49 7.79
CA LYS A 148 3.46 14.83 7.47
C LYS A 148 4.72 15.18 8.26
N GLY A 149 5.23 16.37 8.00
CA GLY A 149 6.44 16.91 8.61
C GLY A 149 7.66 16.79 7.71
N ALA A 150 8.76 17.42 8.11
CA ALA A 150 9.99 17.49 7.31
C ALA A 150 10.59 16.12 6.97
N THR A 151 10.34 15.11 7.82
CA THR A 151 10.81 13.73 7.66
C THR A 151 9.67 12.72 7.63
N CYS A 152 8.40 13.15 7.48
CA CYS A 152 7.21 12.30 7.60
C CYS A 152 7.02 11.69 9.00
N GLN A 153 7.51 12.38 10.03
CA GLN A 153 7.55 11.91 11.41
C GLN A 153 6.23 12.07 12.17
N HIS A 154 5.29 12.87 11.67
CA HIS A 154 4.03 13.14 12.33
C HIS A 154 2.88 12.50 11.56
N ILE A 155 1.82 12.13 12.29
CA ILE A 155 0.55 11.77 11.66
C ILE A 155 -0.14 13.03 11.14
N ASP A 156 -0.75 12.93 9.97
CA ASP A 156 -1.62 13.97 9.42
C ASP A 156 -3.09 13.57 9.58
N SER A 157 -3.66 13.93 10.73
CA SER A 157 -5.03 13.56 11.10
C SER A 157 -5.57 14.43 12.25
N ASP A 158 -6.89 14.33 12.49
CA ASP A 158 -7.56 14.90 13.67
C ASP A 158 -7.34 14.06 14.92
N CYS A 159 -7.08 12.75 14.76
CA CYS A 159 -6.85 11.83 15.86
C CYS A 159 -6.08 10.57 15.43
N GLY A 160 -5.71 9.74 16.41
CA GLY A 160 -4.86 8.56 16.20
C GLY A 160 -3.41 8.83 16.58
N LYS A 161 -2.52 7.87 16.30
CA LYS A 161 -1.13 7.88 16.80
C LYS A 161 -0.24 6.93 16.01
N ILE A 162 1.07 7.07 16.20
CA ILE A 162 2.04 6.05 15.80
C ILE A 162 2.10 5.01 16.92
N ILE A 163 2.03 3.74 16.55
CA ILE A 163 2.09 2.58 17.42
C ILE A 163 3.36 1.80 17.09
N HIS A 164 4.18 1.53 18.08
CA HIS A 164 5.40 0.75 17.96
C HIS A 164 5.21 -0.57 18.67
N LEU A 165 5.02 -1.65 17.91
CA LEU A 165 4.93 -3.00 18.45
C LEU A 165 6.32 -3.64 18.48
N LYS A 166 6.62 -4.34 19.57
CA LYS A 166 7.74 -5.28 19.63
C LYS A 166 7.32 -6.63 19.07
N SER A 167 8.29 -7.47 18.74
CA SER A 167 8.09 -8.85 18.26
C SER A 167 7.09 -9.61 19.15
N GLY A 168 5.97 -10.06 18.57
CA GLY A 168 4.91 -10.80 19.27
C GLY A 168 3.96 -9.96 20.13
N GLU A 169 4.14 -8.64 20.20
CA GLU A 169 3.26 -7.73 20.94
C GLU A 169 1.95 -7.52 20.18
N SER A 170 0.88 -7.18 20.91
CA SER A 170 -0.39 -6.82 20.31
C SER A 170 -0.98 -5.57 20.96
N GLU A 171 -1.67 -4.75 20.18
CA GLU A 171 -2.38 -3.57 20.64
C GLU A 171 -3.81 -3.55 20.12
N VAL A 172 -4.75 -3.09 20.94
CA VAL A 172 -6.14 -2.86 20.55
C VAL A 172 -6.31 -1.40 20.15
N ILE A 173 -6.83 -1.18 18.94
CA ILE A 173 -7.13 0.14 18.39
C ILE A 173 -8.64 0.29 18.31
N THR A 174 -9.15 1.42 18.81
CA THR A 174 -10.57 1.76 18.76
C THR A 174 -10.79 3.08 18.07
N SER A 175 -11.98 3.26 17.48
CA SER A 175 -12.45 4.58 17.08
C SER A 175 -12.59 5.50 18.30
N PRO A 176 -12.50 6.83 18.13
CA PRO A 176 -12.74 7.78 19.23
C PRO A 176 -14.04 7.50 19.97
N ASN A 177 -14.00 7.61 21.30
CA ASN A 177 -15.13 7.43 22.21
C ASN A 177 -15.78 6.04 22.23
N TYR A 178 -15.21 5.03 21.55
CA TYR A 178 -15.77 3.69 21.50
C TYR A 178 -16.08 3.14 22.92
N PRO A 179 -17.26 2.52 23.14
CA PRO A 179 -18.28 2.13 22.16
C PRO A 179 -19.30 3.22 21.80
N ASN A 180 -19.12 4.46 22.29
CA ASN A 180 -19.94 5.59 21.85
C ASN A 180 -19.50 6.08 20.47
N THR A 181 -20.32 6.94 19.87
CA THR A 181 -20.07 7.42 18.51
C THR A 181 -18.79 8.25 18.42
N TYR A 182 -18.03 8.04 17.34
CA TYR A 182 -16.77 8.73 17.04
C TYR A 182 -16.94 10.15 16.46
N GLY A 183 -18.18 10.60 16.25
CA GLY A 183 -18.50 11.90 15.65
C GLY A 183 -18.41 11.93 14.11
N VAL A 184 -18.80 13.05 13.53
CA VAL A 184 -18.69 13.34 12.08
C VAL A 184 -17.54 14.30 11.82
N ASP A 185 -17.18 14.47 10.55
CA ASP A 185 -16.12 15.41 10.14
C ASP A 185 -14.75 15.10 10.75
N LYS A 186 -14.42 13.80 10.86
CA LYS A 186 -13.14 13.32 11.39
C LYS A 186 -12.38 12.51 10.35
N GLU A 187 -11.08 12.73 10.32
CA GLU A 187 -10.10 11.84 9.72
C GLU A 187 -9.08 11.43 10.78
N CYS A 188 -9.04 10.15 11.10
CA CYS A 188 -8.12 9.62 12.10
C CYS A 188 -7.20 8.59 11.46
N VAL A 189 -5.93 8.62 11.87
CA VAL A 189 -4.89 7.79 11.26
C VAL A 189 -4.06 7.15 12.37
N TRP A 190 -3.94 5.83 12.28
CA TRP A 190 -3.03 5.04 13.11
C TRP A 190 -1.98 4.41 12.23
N LEU A 191 -0.70 4.67 12.51
CA LEU A 191 0.42 4.02 11.85
C LEU A 191 1.00 2.98 12.80
N VAL A 192 0.81 1.71 12.49
CA VAL A 192 1.34 0.59 13.26
C VAL A 192 2.67 0.16 12.64
N LYS A 193 3.67 0.01 13.49
CA LYS A 193 5.04 -0.36 13.11
C LYS A 193 5.45 -1.63 13.86
N ASN A 194 6.00 -2.58 13.12
CA ASN A 194 6.72 -3.72 13.66
C ASN A 194 8.22 -3.62 13.29
N VAL A 195 9.00 -4.58 13.73
CA VAL A 195 10.41 -4.73 13.38
C VAL A 195 10.56 -4.93 11.86
N ASP A 196 11.56 -4.30 11.26
CA ASP A 196 11.82 -4.41 9.82
C ASP A 196 11.90 -5.87 9.36
N GLY A 197 11.28 -6.17 8.21
CA GLY A 197 11.22 -7.52 7.64
C GLY A 197 10.22 -8.48 8.29
N THR A 198 9.37 -8.01 9.21
CA THR A 198 8.28 -8.80 9.81
C THR A 198 6.91 -8.19 9.48
N LYS A 199 5.84 -8.97 9.63
CA LYS A 199 4.49 -8.53 9.28
C LYS A 199 3.65 -8.11 10.50
N ILE A 200 2.50 -7.53 10.23
CA ILE A 200 1.48 -7.15 11.21
C ILE A 200 0.19 -7.85 10.81
N HIS A 201 -0.42 -8.53 11.78
CA HIS A 201 -1.74 -9.12 11.64
C HIS A 201 -2.79 -8.15 12.19
N LEU A 202 -3.90 -7.98 11.47
CA LEU A 202 -5.04 -7.17 11.87
C LEU A 202 -6.29 -8.05 11.95
N ASP A 203 -6.87 -8.10 13.15
CA ASP A 203 -8.11 -8.80 13.42
C ASP A 203 -9.23 -7.81 13.77
N PHE A 204 -10.39 -7.99 13.16
CA PHE A 204 -11.58 -7.19 13.47
C PHE A 204 -12.34 -7.85 14.62
N GLU A 205 -12.36 -7.20 15.78
CA GLU A 205 -13.16 -7.67 16.92
C GLU A 205 -14.60 -7.15 16.83
N ASP A 206 -14.76 -5.88 16.47
CA ASP A 206 -16.05 -5.22 16.27
C ASP A 206 -15.92 -4.09 15.25
N LEU A 207 -16.82 -3.98 14.29
CA LEU A 207 -16.92 -2.83 13.40
C LEU A 207 -18.38 -2.54 13.06
N HIS A 208 -18.77 -1.29 13.27
CA HIS A 208 -20.10 -0.76 13.03
C HIS A 208 -19.96 0.65 12.46
N LEU A 209 -19.94 0.75 11.13
CA LEU A 209 -19.83 2.02 10.40
C LEU A 209 -20.97 2.15 9.37
N PRO A 210 -21.58 3.35 9.22
CA PRO A 210 -22.71 3.54 8.34
C PRO A 210 -22.36 3.31 6.87
N LYS A 211 -23.26 2.62 6.18
CA LYS A 211 -23.24 2.40 4.72
C LYS A 211 -24.62 2.63 4.14
N ASN A 212 -24.67 2.90 2.84
CA ASN A 212 -25.92 3.00 2.12
C ASN A 212 -26.57 1.60 2.03
N PRO A 213 -27.82 1.43 2.48
CA PRO A 213 -28.48 0.13 2.51
C PRO A 213 -28.84 -0.40 1.10
N GLY A 214 -28.99 0.47 0.11
CA GLY A 214 -29.38 0.08 -1.25
C GLY A 214 -28.23 -0.43 -2.12
N ASN A 215 -26.99 0.02 -1.89
CA ASN A 215 -25.84 -0.35 -2.73
C ASN A 215 -24.57 -0.68 -1.95
N ASN A 216 -24.65 -0.79 -0.62
CA ASN A 216 -23.53 -1.09 0.29
C ASN A 216 -22.35 -0.09 0.24
N ARG A 217 -22.47 1.06 -0.44
CA ARG A 217 -21.42 2.08 -0.43
C ARG A 217 -21.24 2.64 0.97
N CYS A 218 -20.00 2.65 1.47
CA CYS A 218 -19.69 3.22 2.77
C CYS A 218 -19.98 4.72 2.82
N HIS A 219 -20.68 5.17 3.86
CA HIS A 219 -20.78 6.58 4.19
C HIS A 219 -19.56 6.99 5.01
N HIS A 220 -19.26 6.22 6.05
CA HIS A 220 -18.01 6.28 6.80
C HIS A 220 -17.29 4.94 6.63
N TRP A 221 -15.96 4.94 6.67
CA TRP A 221 -15.18 3.71 6.50
C TRP A 221 -13.91 3.71 7.32
N LEU A 222 -13.43 2.50 7.61
CA LEU A 222 -12.07 2.23 8.01
C LEU A 222 -11.30 1.70 6.79
N GLU A 223 -10.34 2.47 6.30
CA GLU A 223 -9.40 2.06 5.26
C GLU A 223 -8.21 1.36 5.91
N VAL A 224 -7.82 0.20 5.39
CA VAL A 224 -6.68 -0.58 5.89
C VAL A 224 -5.61 -0.67 4.82
N ARG A 225 -4.52 0.09 4.96
CA ARG A 225 -3.35 0.02 4.06
C ARG A 225 -2.31 -0.92 4.64
N TYR A 226 -2.33 -2.16 4.18
CA TYR A 226 -1.46 -3.22 4.65
C TYR A 226 -0.48 -3.74 3.57
N ASN A 227 -0.80 -3.55 2.27
CA ASN A 227 0.12 -3.87 1.18
C ASN A 227 1.25 -2.84 1.12
N LEU A 228 0.88 -1.58 0.92
CA LEU A 228 1.78 -0.43 0.83
C LEU A 228 1.09 0.78 1.46
N ILE A 229 1.72 1.45 2.43
CA ILE A 229 1.05 2.56 3.14
C ILE A 229 0.84 3.82 2.27
N GLY A 230 1.58 3.95 1.17
CA GLY A 230 1.37 4.97 0.15
C GLY A 230 0.23 4.67 -0.83
N GLN A 231 -0.19 3.40 -0.94
CA GLN A 231 -1.25 2.91 -1.81
C GLN A 231 -2.59 2.95 -1.06
N THR A 232 -3.70 3.07 -1.76
CA THR A 232 -5.02 2.96 -1.11
C THR A 232 -5.29 1.53 -0.63
N GLY A 233 -6.03 1.42 0.48
CA GLY A 233 -6.37 0.15 1.10
C GLY A 233 -7.85 -0.20 0.96
N PRO A 234 -8.26 -1.47 1.19
CA PRO A 234 -9.67 -1.82 1.26
C PRO A 234 -10.39 -1.02 2.34
N LYS A 235 -11.58 -0.54 1.99
CA LYS A 235 -12.47 0.21 2.89
C LYS A 235 -13.49 -0.74 3.52
N ARG A 236 -13.60 -0.72 4.84
CA ARG A 236 -14.55 -1.53 5.61
C ARG A 236 -15.63 -0.67 6.25
N CYS A 237 -16.88 -1.08 6.11
CA CYS A 237 -18.06 -0.49 6.72
C CYS A 237 -19.18 -1.53 6.87
N GLY A 238 -20.32 -1.14 7.44
CA GLY A 238 -21.38 -2.06 7.83
C GLY A 238 -21.15 -2.61 9.24
N SER A 239 -21.66 -3.82 9.50
CA SER A 239 -21.51 -4.54 10.75
C SER A 239 -20.61 -5.76 10.56
N ILE A 240 -19.55 -5.87 11.34
CA ILE A 240 -18.66 -7.02 11.44
C ILE A 240 -18.58 -7.37 12.92
N THR A 241 -19.00 -8.58 13.26
CA THR A 241 -18.82 -9.17 14.58
C THR A 241 -17.85 -10.36 14.46
N SER A 242 -17.10 -10.65 15.52
CA SER A 242 -15.97 -11.59 15.59
C SER A 242 -16.23 -13.06 15.17
N THR A 243 -17.41 -13.39 14.64
CA THR A 243 -17.73 -14.70 14.07
C THR A 243 -17.26 -14.79 12.61
N ALA A 244 -16.05 -15.33 12.43
CA ALA A 244 -15.50 -16.00 11.23
C ALA A 244 -15.57 -15.31 9.84
N SER A 245 -16.14 -14.10 9.74
CA SER A 245 -16.50 -13.46 8.47
C SER A 245 -15.66 -12.23 8.11
N ALA A 246 -14.84 -11.72 9.04
CA ALA A 246 -13.76 -10.80 8.71
C ALA A 246 -12.46 -11.59 8.60
N ALA A 247 -12.04 -11.88 7.37
CA ALA A 247 -10.71 -12.38 7.11
C ALA A 247 -9.68 -11.45 7.76
N SER A 248 -8.82 -12.02 8.61
CA SER A 248 -7.65 -11.33 9.15
C SER A 248 -6.83 -10.77 7.99
N LEU A 249 -6.35 -9.53 8.12
CA LEU A 249 -5.50 -8.89 7.12
C LEU A 249 -4.05 -8.93 7.61
N ILE A 250 -3.14 -9.36 6.76
CA ILE A 250 -1.72 -9.46 7.08
C ILE A 250 -0.96 -8.48 6.20
N SER A 251 -0.14 -7.61 6.78
CA SER A 251 0.67 -6.69 6.00
C SER A 251 1.74 -7.40 5.17
N ASN A 252 2.14 -6.78 4.07
CA ASN A 252 3.26 -7.27 3.26
C ASN A 252 4.62 -6.85 3.81
N ASP A 253 4.65 -5.82 4.66
CA ASP A 253 5.85 -5.27 5.29
C ASP A 253 5.58 -4.92 6.76
N ASN A 254 6.55 -4.31 7.44
CA ASN A 254 6.51 -3.94 8.85
C ASN A 254 5.69 -2.69 9.17
N LEU A 255 5.03 -2.10 8.17
CA LEU A 255 4.16 -0.92 8.32
C LEU A 255 2.72 -1.26 7.91
N MET A 256 1.77 -0.85 8.74
CA MET A 256 0.34 -0.91 8.43
C MET A 256 -0.30 0.41 8.85
N MET A 257 -1.16 0.98 8.00
CA MET A 257 -1.88 2.21 8.30
C MET A 257 -3.39 1.97 8.30
N LEU A 258 -4.05 2.41 9.38
CA LEU A 258 -5.51 2.41 9.50
C LEU A 258 -6.01 3.85 9.40
N LYS A 259 -7.02 4.10 8.56
CA LYS A 259 -7.59 5.44 8.39
C LYS A 259 -9.11 5.41 8.54
N LEU A 260 -9.63 6.05 9.59
CA LEU A 260 -11.06 6.29 9.72
C LEU A 260 -11.40 7.60 8.99
N ASN A 261 -12.39 7.56 8.11
CA ASN A 261 -12.94 8.77 7.48
C ASN A 261 -14.44 8.85 7.74
N SER A 262 -14.85 9.91 8.45
CA SER A 262 -16.23 10.37 8.59
C SER A 262 -16.47 11.78 8.04
N ARG A 263 -15.41 12.37 7.46
CA ARG A 263 -15.43 13.69 6.81
C ARG A 263 -16.14 13.68 5.47
N PHE A 264 -15.97 12.62 4.69
CA PHE A 264 -16.54 12.53 3.35
C PHE A 264 -18.08 12.62 3.34
N ALA A 265 -18.75 11.92 4.27
CA ALA A 265 -20.20 11.94 4.41
C ALA A 265 -20.61 12.55 5.76
N LYS A 266 -20.10 13.74 6.07
CA LYS A 266 -20.32 14.43 7.36
C LYS A 266 -21.79 14.67 7.71
N ASP A 267 -22.70 14.60 6.73
CA ASP A 267 -24.15 14.69 6.89
C ASP A 267 -24.79 13.39 7.40
N LYS A 268 -24.05 12.27 7.40
CA LYS A 268 -24.54 10.97 7.85
C LYS A 268 -24.20 10.74 9.32
N ALA A 269 -25.18 10.24 10.06
CA ALA A 269 -24.99 9.94 11.48
C ALA A 269 -23.90 8.87 11.67
N PRO A 270 -22.96 9.07 12.63
CA PRO A 270 -21.98 8.07 12.98
C PRO A 270 -22.64 6.91 13.73
N ALA A 271 -22.02 5.74 13.68
CA ALA A 271 -22.45 4.56 14.42
C ALA A 271 -21.49 4.28 15.60
N LYS A 272 -21.54 3.07 16.17
CA LYS A 272 -20.73 2.62 17.33
C LYS A 272 -19.22 2.71 17.09
N GLY A 273 -18.76 2.64 15.83
CA GLY A 273 -17.34 2.73 15.48
C GLY A 273 -16.69 1.35 15.36
N PHE A 274 -15.43 1.22 15.75
CA PHE A 274 -14.70 -0.05 15.61
C PHE A 274 -13.78 -0.35 16.80
N LYS A 275 -13.47 -1.63 16.94
CA LYS A 275 -12.43 -2.20 17.79
C LYS A 275 -11.68 -3.26 16.98
N VAL A 276 -10.41 -3.02 16.73
CA VAL A 276 -9.53 -3.94 16.01
C VAL A 276 -8.31 -4.28 16.87
N LYS A 277 -7.76 -5.47 16.68
CA LYS A 277 -6.52 -5.89 17.33
C LYS A 277 -5.43 -6.01 16.28
N VAL A 278 -4.30 -5.37 16.53
CA VAL A 278 -3.08 -5.54 15.72
C VAL A 278 -2.07 -6.38 16.49
N THR A 279 -1.45 -7.33 15.84
CA THR A 279 -0.44 -8.21 16.43
C THR A 279 0.81 -8.21 15.56
N ALA A 280 1.96 -7.91 16.16
CA ALA A 280 3.25 -8.03 15.52
C ALA A 280 3.62 -9.50 15.33
N GLU A 281 3.93 -9.88 14.10
CA GLU A 281 4.59 -11.16 13.85
C GLU A 281 5.92 -11.20 14.61
N GLY A 282 6.18 -12.34 15.28
CA GLY A 282 7.43 -12.52 15.99
C GLY A 282 8.58 -12.73 15.01
N GLN A 283 9.76 -12.17 15.30
CA GLN A 283 10.98 -12.63 14.63
C GLN A 283 11.20 -14.08 15.05
N GLY A 284 10.97 -15.03 14.16
CA GLY A 284 11.29 -16.43 14.42
C GLY A 284 12.73 -16.49 14.91
N LYS A 285 12.96 -16.96 16.15
CA LYS A 285 14.27 -17.50 16.51
C LYS A 285 14.48 -18.64 15.53
N VAL A 286 15.28 -18.43 14.49
CA VAL A 286 15.86 -19.54 13.76
C VAL A 286 16.77 -20.22 14.76
N ASN A 287 16.21 -21.17 15.52
CA ASN A 287 17.00 -22.17 16.19
C ASN A 287 17.64 -22.95 15.06
N TYR A 288 18.86 -22.55 14.67
CA TYR A 288 19.76 -23.51 14.08
C TYR A 288 19.91 -24.61 15.14
N LEU A 289 19.14 -25.69 14.99
CA LEU A 289 19.55 -26.99 15.50
C LEU A 289 20.82 -27.31 14.73
N LEU A 290 21.95 -26.75 15.19
CA LEU A 290 23.24 -27.21 14.78
C LEU A 290 23.29 -28.69 15.19
N PRO A 291 23.55 -29.62 14.26
CA PRO A 291 23.89 -30.98 14.67
C PRO A 291 25.05 -30.87 15.65
N VAL A 292 24.95 -31.61 16.76
CA VAL A 292 25.96 -31.65 17.82
C VAL A 292 27.33 -31.86 17.18
N GLY A 293 28.22 -30.85 17.27
CA GLY A 293 29.60 -30.96 16.78
C GLY A 293 30.17 -29.83 15.91
N VAL A 294 29.44 -28.75 15.61
CA VAL A 294 30.01 -27.63 14.84
C VAL A 294 30.30 -26.42 15.74
N HIS A 295 31.57 -26.19 16.05
CA HIS A 295 32.04 -24.95 16.67
C HIS A 295 32.07 -23.82 15.63
N ILE A 296 31.13 -22.88 15.73
CA ILE A 296 31.20 -21.61 15.00
C ILE A 296 31.99 -20.62 15.84
N VAL A 297 33.19 -20.28 15.39
CA VAL A 297 33.98 -19.18 15.95
C VAL A 297 33.39 -17.87 15.41
N TYR A 298 32.73 -17.10 16.26
CA TYR A 298 32.34 -15.73 15.94
C TYR A 298 33.59 -14.84 15.89
N SER A 299 34.06 -14.49 14.68
CA SER A 299 34.98 -13.36 14.52
C SER A 299 34.18 -12.07 14.53
N LYS A 300 34.50 -11.19 15.49
CA LYS A 300 33.93 -9.85 15.60
C LYS A 300 34.18 -9.08 14.31
N CYS A 301 33.11 -8.57 13.71
CA CYS A 301 33.15 -7.62 12.60
C CYS A 301 33.97 -6.40 13.03
N LYS A 302 35.18 -6.25 12.47
CA LYS A 302 36.03 -5.07 12.62
C LYS A 302 36.16 -4.41 11.26
N ARG A 303 35.75 -3.13 11.19
CA ARG A 303 35.89 -2.15 10.10
C ARG A 303 36.81 -2.58 8.96
N GLN A 304 36.25 -2.77 7.77
CA GLN A 304 37.03 -2.72 6.54
C GLN A 304 37.60 -1.31 6.37
N GLN A 305 38.91 -1.21 6.46
CA GLN A 305 39.69 -0.10 5.96
C GLN A 305 40.26 -0.55 4.61
N LEU A 306 40.08 0.27 3.58
CA LEU A 306 40.61 0.11 2.24
C LEU A 306 42.09 -0.29 2.27
N LEU A 307 42.46 -1.31 1.49
CA LEU A 307 43.82 -1.45 0.98
C LEU A 307 43.78 -1.82 -0.51
N GLN A 308 44.63 -1.10 -1.22
CA GLN A 308 44.80 -1.00 -2.66
C GLN A 308 45.24 -2.32 -3.29
N LEU A 309 44.88 -2.49 -4.55
CA LEU A 309 45.53 -3.38 -5.49
C LEU A 309 46.92 -2.84 -5.81
N ASP A 310 47.95 -3.67 -5.69
CA ASP A 310 49.19 -3.53 -6.46
C ASP A 310 49.61 -4.90 -7.00
N SER A 311 49.80 -4.90 -8.33
CA SER A 311 50.38 -5.87 -9.27
C SER A 311 49.99 -7.35 -9.16
#